data_AF-A0A0B3APJ0-F1
#
_entry.id   AF-A0A0B3APJ0-F1
#
_cell.length_a   1.000
_cell.length_b   1.000
_cell.length_c   1.000
_cell.angle_alpha   90.00
_cell.angle_beta   90.00
_cell.angle_gamma   90.00
#
_symmetry.space_group_name_H-M   'P 1'
#
loop_
_entity.id
_entity.type
_entity.pdbx_description
1 polymer ?
#
loop_
_entity_poly.entity_id
_entity_poly.type
_entity_poly.pdbx_seq_one_letter_code
_entity_poly.pdbx_strand_id
1 'polypeptide(L)'
;MIPMFGYILSLIITIIIEFGIIWIFIRKDISKLFLYAVLINAFTLPIATFSYQNLINNFYLIETLVIFAESILIMLLLKKKYSKALLISFVANFITAMISLLFFI
;
A
#
# COMPACT_ATOMS: atom_id res chain seq x y z
N MET A 1 -2.54 8.77 20.45
CA MET A 1 -1.87 9.68 19.49
C MET A 1 -0.60 8.97 19.04
N ILE A 2 -0.57 8.47 17.80
CA ILE A 2 0.65 7.86 17.26
C ILE A 2 1.67 8.99 17.08
N PRO A 3 2.89 8.90 17.65
CA PRO A 3 3.91 9.93 17.46
C PRO A 3 4.25 10.07 15.98
N MET A 4 4.71 11.24 15.53
CA MET A 4 5.07 11.47 14.12
C MET A 4 6.03 10.40 13.56
N PHE A 5 6.90 9.88 14.43
CA PHE A 5 7.79 8.75 14.14
C PHE A 5 7.06 7.46 13.73
N GLY A 6 5.88 7.18 14.30
CA GLY A 6 5.08 6.00 13.99
C GLY A 6 4.50 6.00 12.57
N TYR A 7 4.12 7.15 12.02
CA TYR A 7 3.65 7.25 10.64
C TYR A 7 4.77 7.02 9.63
N ILE A 8 5.96 7.57 9.89
CA ILE A 8 7.13 7.37 9.04
C ILE A 8 7.56 5.90 9.09
N LEU A 9 7.58 5.30 10.28
CA LEU A 9 7.90 3.89 10.44
C LEU A 9 6.89 3.00 9.71
N SER A 10 5.60 3.29 9.83
CA SER A 10 4.53 2.59 9.10
C SER A 10 4.77 2.69 7.59
N LEU A 11 5.03 3.89 7.07
CA LEU A 11 5.32 4.11 5.66
C LEU A 11 6.51 3.26 5.17
N ILE A 12 7.62 3.24 5.94
CA ILE A 12 8.81 2.47 5.58
C ILE A 12 8.50 0.98 5.54
N ILE A 13 7.79 0.46 6.55
CA ILE A 13 7.41 -0.96 6.62
C ILE A 13 6.52 -1.33 5.45
N THR A 14 5.49 -0.53 5.16
CA THR A 14 4.56 -0.76 4.04
C THR A 14 5.32 -0.75 2.71
N ILE A 15 6.17 0.26 2.46
CA ILE A 15 7.00 0.32 1.24
C ILE A 15 7.84 -0.94 1.07
N ILE A 16 8.49 -1.45 2.12
CA ILE A 16 9.34 -2.64 2.04
C ILE A 16 8.52 -3.88 1.68
N ILE A 17 7.38 -4.07 2.36
CA ILE A 17 6.50 -5.23 2.12
C ILE A 17 5.93 -5.18 0.71
N GLU A 18 5.36 -4.05 0.31
CA GLU A 18 4.74 -3.90 -1.00
C GLU A 18 5.74 -3.99 -2.13
N PHE A 19 6.94 -3.42 -1.95
CA PHE A 19 8.04 -3.62 -2.89
C PHE A 19 8.35 -5.10 -3.08
N GLY A 20 8.45 -5.87 -1.98
CA GLY A 20 8.67 -7.32 -2.02
C GLY A 20 7.59 -8.04 -2.83
N ILE A 21 6.32 -7.71 -2.59
CA ILE A 21 5.17 -8.30 -3.31
C ILE A 21 5.25 -7.95 -4.80
N ILE A 22 5.36 -6.66 -5.13
CA ILE A 22 5.43 -6.17 -6.51
C ILE A 22 6.60 -6.85 -7.24
N TRP A 23 7.76 -6.96 -6.59
CA TRP A 23 8.94 -7.61 -7.15
C TRP A 23 8.69 -9.10 -7.42
N ILE A 24 8.09 -9.84 -6.50
CA ILE A 24 7.75 -11.27 -6.68
C ILE A 24 6.85 -11.50 -7.91
N PHE A 25 5.87 -10.61 -8.15
CA PHE A 25 4.90 -10.72 -9.24
C PHE A 25 5.41 -10.23 -10.61
N ILE A 26 6.35 -9.30 -10.61
CA ILE A 26 6.82 -8.64 -11.83
C ILE A 26 8.20 -9.14 -12.25
N ARG A 27 9.12 -9.36 -11.30
CA ARG A 27 10.49 -9.85 -11.51
C ARG A 27 11.24 -9.10 -12.61
N LYS A 28 11.21 -7.77 -12.55
CA LYS A 28 11.92 -6.87 -13.47
C LYS A 28 12.84 -5.92 -12.69
N ASP A 29 13.26 -4.84 -13.34
CA ASP A 29 14.07 -3.73 -12.84
C ASP A 29 13.72 -3.36 -11.39
N ILE A 30 14.59 -3.78 -10.47
CA ILE A 30 14.42 -3.67 -9.03
C ILE A 30 14.30 -2.21 -8.60
N SER A 31 15.18 -1.35 -9.10
CA SER A 31 15.24 0.07 -8.74
C SER A 31 13.94 0.78 -9.14
N LYS A 32 13.42 0.44 -10.31
CA LYS A 32 12.16 1.01 -10.81
C LYS A 32 10.96 0.53 -10.00
N LEU A 33 10.92 -0.74 -9.62
CA LEU A 33 9.83 -1.28 -8.79
C LEU A 33 9.86 -0.71 -7.37
N PHE A 34 11.05 -0.49 -6.80
CA PHE A 34 11.20 0.17 -5.51
C PHE A 34 10.67 1.61 -5.56
N LEU A 35 11.06 2.38 -6.58
CA LEU A 35 10.54 3.74 -6.77
C LEU A 35 9.01 3.76 -6.88
N TYR A 36 8.42 2.80 -7.58
CA TYR A 36 6.96 2.70 -7.70
C TYR A 36 6.29 2.37 -6.37
N ALA A 37 6.83 1.44 -5.57
CA ALA A 37 6.33 1.16 -4.24
C ALA A 37 6.36 2.41 -3.35
N VAL A 38 7.48 3.17 -3.38
CA VAL A 38 7.59 4.44 -2.65
C VAL A 38 6.52 5.43 -3.09
N LEU A 39 6.35 5.66 -4.40
CA LEU A 39 5.40 6.64 -4.93
C LEU A 39 3.95 6.29 -4.60
N ILE A 40 3.59 5.00 -4.72
CA ILE A 40 2.24 4.52 -4.42
C ILE A 40 1.93 4.77 -2.95
N ASN A 41 2.78 4.27 -2.04
CA ASN A 41 2.55 4.34 -0.60
C ASN A 41 2.65 5.76 -0.05
N ALA A 42 3.56 6.57 -0.58
CA ALA A 42 3.66 7.98 -0.20
C ALA A 42 2.41 8.78 -0.59
N PHE A 43 1.62 8.28 -1.56
CA PHE A 43 0.35 8.87 -1.94
C PHE A 43 -0.82 8.28 -1.16
N THR A 44 -0.92 6.96 -1.06
CA THR A 44 -2.09 6.29 -0.48
C THR A 44 -2.10 6.30 1.04
N LEU A 45 -0.96 6.12 1.70
CA LEU A 45 -0.90 6.01 3.16
C LEU A 45 -1.31 7.30 3.89
N PRO A 46 -0.87 8.51 3.48
CA PRO A 46 -1.33 9.75 4.11
C PRO A 46 -2.84 9.96 3.94
N ILE A 47 -3.40 9.60 2.78
CA ILE A 47 -4.83 9.71 2.50
C ILE A 47 -5.62 8.73 3.36
N ALA A 48 -5.17 7.48 3.47
CA ALA A 48 -5.78 6.46 4.33
C ALA A 48 -5.74 6.89 5.80
N THR A 49 -4.58 7.34 6.28
CA THR A 49 -4.39 7.81 7.66
C THR A 49 -5.28 9.00 7.97
N PHE A 50 -5.36 9.99 7.07
CA PHE A 50 -6.25 11.12 7.24
C PHE A 50 -7.73 10.68 7.28
N SER A 51 -8.10 9.73 6.43
CA SER A 51 -9.46 9.19 6.36
C SER A 51 -9.85 8.45 7.64
N TYR A 52 -8.93 7.64 8.19
CA TYR A 52 -9.11 6.94 9.47
C TYR A 52 -9.41 7.91 10.61
N GLN A 53 -8.71 9.05 10.62
CA GLN A 53 -8.78 9.99 11.73
C GLN A 53 -9.95 10.98 11.63
N ASN A 54 -10.35 11.36 10.41
CA ASN A 54 -11.22 12.53 10.23
C ASN A 54 -12.52 12.26 9.45
N LEU A 55 -12.58 11.19 8.64
CA LEU A 55 -13.69 11.02 7.69
C LEU A 55 -14.52 9.78 7.98
N ILE A 56 -13.88 8.61 8.06
CA ILE A 56 -14.54 7.31 8.03
C ILE A 56 -13.94 6.44 9.12
N ASN A 57 -14.71 6.17 10.17
CA ASN A 57 -14.31 5.23 11.22
C ASN A 57 -14.65 3.77 10.85
N ASN A 58 -14.20 3.33 9.67
CA ASN A 58 -14.40 1.96 9.19
C ASN A 58 -13.13 1.46 8.49
N PHE A 59 -12.40 0.62 9.22
CA PHE A 59 -11.13 0.03 8.77
C PHE A 59 -11.27 -0.67 7.41
N TYR A 60 -12.20 -1.62 7.32
CA TYR A 60 -12.39 -2.44 6.11
C TYR A 60 -12.75 -1.62 4.88
N LEU A 61 -13.54 -0.56 5.05
CA LEU A 61 -13.93 0.30 3.93
C LEU A 61 -12.72 1.07 3.38
N ILE A 62 -11.88 1.64 4.24
CA ILE A 62 -10.70 2.40 3.80
C ILE A 62 -9.69 1.45 3.15
N GLU A 63 -9.38 0.30 3.75
CA GLU A 63 -8.49 -0.71 3.14
C GLU A 63 -8.99 -1.14 1.75
N THR A 64 -10.30 -1.36 1.61
CA THR A 64 -10.90 -1.68 0.31
C THR A 64 -10.70 -0.56 -0.72
N LEU A 65 -10.89 0.70 -0.31
CA LEU A 65 -10.67 1.86 -1.18
C LEU A 65 -9.19 2.04 -1.54
N VAL A 66 -8.27 1.80 -0.61
CA VAL A 66 -6.83 1.82 -0.86
C VAL A 66 -6.46 0.75 -1.88
N ILE A 67 -6.96 -0.49 -1.74
CA ILE A 67 -6.74 -1.56 -2.72
C ILE A 67 -7.18 -1.11 -4.13
N PHE A 68 -8.33 -0.47 -4.25
CA PHE A 68 -8.79 0.04 -5.55
C PHE A 68 -7.90 1.18 -6.06
N ALA A 69 -7.56 2.15 -5.23
CA ALA A 69 -6.69 3.27 -5.62
C ALA A 69 -5.31 2.79 -6.07
N GLU A 70 -4.68 1.90 -5.30
CA GLU A 70 -3.37 1.34 -5.61
C GLU A 70 -3.41 0.45 -6.85
N SER A 71 -4.47 -0.35 -7.03
CA SER A 71 -4.61 -1.15 -8.25
C SER A 71 -4.57 -0.27 -9.52
N ILE A 72 -5.14 0.94 -9.47
CA ILE A 72 -5.09 1.90 -10.57
C ILE A 72 -3.68 2.45 -10.75
N LEU A 73 -3.00 2.85 -9.66
CA LEU A 73 -1.62 3.35 -9.72
C LEU A 73 -0.64 2.30 -10.25
N ILE A 74 -0.74 1.06 -9.77
CA ILE A 74 0.05 -0.09 -10.23
C ILE A 74 -0.21 -0.35 -11.72
N MET A 75 -1.48 -0.32 -12.14
CA MET A 75 -1.85 -0.49 -13.55
C MET A 75 -1.16 0.55 -14.44
N LEU A 76 -1.22 1.84 -14.05
CA LEU A 76 -0.64 2.96 -14.79
C LEU A 76 0.90 2.91 -14.82
N LEU A 77 1.54 2.70 -13.65
CA LEU A 77 3.00 2.70 -13.52
C LEU A 77 3.64 1.48 -14.18
N LEU A 78 3.06 0.29 -14.00
CA LEU A 78 3.61 -0.96 -14.54
C LEU A 78 3.09 -1.33 -15.93
N LYS A 79 2.14 -0.56 -16.48
CA LYS A 79 1.46 -0.84 -17.75
C LYS A 79 0.94 -2.28 -17.81
N LYS A 80 0.26 -2.72 -16.74
CA LYS A 80 -0.33 -4.07 -16.63
C LYS A 80 -1.84 -4.02 -16.81
N LYS A 81 -2.43 -5.18 -17.07
CA LYS A 81 -3.89 -5.33 -17.05
C LYS A 81 -4.40 -5.04 -15.65
N TYR A 82 -5.56 -4.39 -15.56
CA TYR A 82 -6.19 -4.05 -14.29
C TYR A 82 -6.34 -5.26 -13.36
N SER A 83 -6.77 -6.41 -13.87
CA SER A 83 -6.90 -7.65 -13.08
C SER A 83 -5.59 -8.09 -12.39
N LYS A 84 -4.45 -7.95 -13.08
CA LYS A 84 -3.14 -8.27 -12.48
C LYS A 84 -2.73 -7.22 -11.46
N ALA A 85 -3.01 -5.94 -11.72
CA ALA A 85 -2.71 -4.87 -10.79
C ALA A 85 -3.55 -4.96 -9.50
N LEU A 86 -4.84 -5.29 -9.64
CA LEU A 86 -5.76 -5.55 -8.53
C LEU A 86 -5.29 -6.72 -7.67
N LEU A 87 -4.88 -7.83 -8.29
CA LEU A 87 -4.33 -8.97 -7.54
C LEU A 87 -3.07 -8.59 -6.75
N ILE A 88 -2.16 -7.83 -7.36
CA ILE A 88 -0.94 -7.38 -6.68
C ILE A 88 -1.29 -6.49 -5.49
N SER A 89 -2.14 -5.47 -5.70
CA SER A 89 -2.56 -4.55 -4.64
C SER A 89 -3.32 -5.28 -3.52
N PHE A 90 -4.21 -6.20 -3.86
CA PHE A 90 -4.94 -7.00 -2.88
C PHE A 90 -4.00 -7.82 -2.00
N VAL A 91 -3.03 -8.54 -2.59
CA VAL A 91 -2.08 -9.35 -1.82
C VAL A 91 -1.16 -8.47 -0.98
N ALA A 92 -0.70 -7.34 -1.51
CA ALA A 92 0.11 -6.35 -0.80
C ALA A 92 -0.62 -5.80 0.44
N ASN A 93 -1.81 -5.24 0.23
CA ASN A 93 -2.62 -4.65 1.31
C ASN A 93 -3.13 -5.70 2.30
N PHE A 94 -3.43 -6.92 1.85
CA PHE A 94 -3.84 -7.98 2.76
C PHE A 94 -2.71 -8.33 3.74
N ILE A 95 -1.47 -8.45 3.25
CA ILE A 95 -0.33 -8.77 4.12
C ILE A 95 -0.05 -7.61 5.07
N THR A 96 -0.07 -6.37 4.60
CA THR A 96 0.16 -5.20 5.45
C THR A 96 -0.96 -5.02 6.48
N ALA A 97 -2.23 -5.19 6.11
CA ALA A 97 -3.35 -5.16 7.04
C ALA A 97 -3.28 -6.25 8.12
N MET A 98 -2.85 -7.47 7.77
CA MET A 98 -2.61 -8.53 8.75
C MET A 98 -1.49 -8.17 9.73
N ILE A 99 -0.41 -7.55 9.23
CA ILE A 99 0.69 -7.06 10.07
C ILE A 99 0.19 -5.95 11.01
N SER A 100 -0.55 -4.98 10.50
CA SER A 100 -1.18 -3.94 11.30
C SER A 100 -2.06 -4.49 12.42
N LEU A 101 -2.88 -5.51 12.12
CA LEU A 101 -3.72 -6.18 13.12
C LEU A 101 -2.91 -6.97 14.16
N LEU A 102 -1.80 -7.61 13.78
CA LEU A 102 -0.99 -8.41 14.70
C LEU A 102 -0.11 -7.53 15.62
N PHE A 103 0.41 -6.42 15.10
CA PHE A 103 1.37 -5.58 15.80
C PHE A 103 0.74 -4.29 16.37
N PHE A 104 -0.56 -4.07 16.16
CA PHE A 104 -1.26 -2.82 16.53
C PHE A 104 -0.56 -1.56 16.00
N ILE A 105 -0.08 -1.64 14.76
CA ILE A 105 0.55 -0.53 14.01
C ILE A 105 -0.44 -0.06 12.96
#